data_AF-A0A9W8LBB5-F1
#
_entry.id   AF-A0A9W8LBB5-F1
#
_cell.length_a   1.000
_cell.length_b   1.000
_cell.length_c   1.000
_cell.angle_alpha   90.00
_cell.angle_beta   90.00
_cell.angle_gamma   90.00
#
_symmetry.space_group_name_H-M   'P 1'
#
loop_
_entity.id
_entity.type
_entity.pdbx_description
1 polymer ?
#
loop_
_entity_poly.entity_id
_entity_poly.type
_entity_poly.pdbx_seq_one_letter_code
_entity_poly.pdbx_strand_id
1 'polypeptide(L)'
;MLRSAYQSGILTLLNSAGSHPLQLWAVVQSTSAEDAQITVERGCDIGENVVTLESPDLATTFISCPKTASEKLGMKLPYMFLMVKSTDQPFSFEVEALDGRGLVRRLRASNYEARARVEDGIGIVPLRLDEGCWNYLTLDIALLLEGAFGTGYQETSRVTFHASAKLRLVGFADRIVPEDQLPAELRLYCPDNANNG
;
A
#
# COMPACT_ATOMS: atom_id res chain seq x y z
N MET A 1 -8.81 15.22 1.80
CA MET A 1 -7.82 15.31 2.89
C MET A 1 -6.60 16.14 2.50
N LEU A 2 -5.91 15.82 1.40
CA LEU A 2 -4.62 16.41 1.02
C LEU A 2 -4.66 17.39 -0.15
N ARG A 3 -5.82 17.62 -0.80
CA ARG A 3 -5.93 18.50 -1.98
C ARG A 3 -5.40 19.92 -1.76
N SER A 4 -5.52 20.44 -0.54
CA SER A 4 -5.05 21.79 -0.16
C SER A 4 -3.67 21.78 0.49
N ALA A 5 -3.08 20.61 0.71
CA ALA A 5 -1.72 20.49 1.23
C ALA A 5 -0.70 20.66 0.11
N TYR A 6 0.50 21.14 0.46
CA TYR A 6 1.64 21.13 -0.45
C TYR A 6 2.10 19.69 -0.68
N GLN A 7 2.25 19.28 -1.95
CA GLN A 7 2.61 17.92 -2.32
C GLN A 7 3.83 17.96 -3.25
N SER A 8 5.01 17.71 -2.68
CA SER A 8 6.29 17.62 -3.40
C SER A 8 7.26 16.75 -2.59
N GLY A 9 8.24 16.16 -3.27
CA GLY A 9 9.17 15.22 -2.66
C GLY A 9 8.46 13.95 -2.24
N ILE A 10 8.63 13.57 -0.97
CA ILE A 10 8.06 12.35 -0.40
C ILE A 10 6.97 12.71 0.61
N LEU A 11 5.80 12.09 0.48
CA LEU A 11 4.71 12.17 1.44
C LEU A 11 4.38 10.78 1.98
N THR A 12 4.51 10.61 3.29
CA THR A 12 4.20 9.34 3.96
C THR A 12 2.73 9.29 4.37
N LEU A 13 2.04 8.20 4.00
CA LEU A 13 0.65 7.95 4.35
C LEU A 13 0.51 7.01 5.56
N LEU A 14 1.41 6.03 5.66
CA LEU A 14 1.51 5.10 6.78
C LEU A 14 2.98 4.92 7.14
N ASN A 15 3.31 5.10 8.42
CA ASN A 15 4.60 4.77 9.00
C ASN A 15 4.34 4.06 10.32
N SER A 16 4.55 2.74 10.37
CA SER A 16 4.25 1.93 11.55
C SER A 16 5.12 2.23 12.76
N ALA A 17 6.29 2.85 12.57
CA ALA A 17 7.15 3.32 13.66
C ALA A 17 6.61 4.56 14.39
N GLY A 18 5.61 5.25 13.81
CA GLY A 18 4.94 6.37 14.47
C GLY A 18 4.06 5.95 15.64
N SER A 19 3.66 6.90 16.49
CA SER A 19 2.84 6.62 17.68
C SER A 19 1.39 6.21 17.36
N HIS A 20 0.83 6.72 16.26
CA HIS A 20 -0.56 6.45 15.83
C HIS A 20 -0.62 6.13 14.32
N PRO A 21 -0.07 4.98 13.90
CA PRO A 21 0.12 4.69 12.46
C PRO A 21 -1.19 4.56 11.68
N LEU A 22 -2.28 4.15 12.35
CA LEU A 22 -3.59 3.94 11.75
C LEU A 22 -4.57 5.12 11.97
N GLN A 23 -4.10 6.29 12.42
CA GLN A 23 -4.99 7.41 12.76
C GLN A 23 -5.89 7.88 11.60
N LEU A 24 -5.38 7.79 10.36
CA LEU A 24 -6.06 8.19 9.12
C LEU A 24 -6.80 7.04 8.45
N TRP A 25 -6.72 5.84 9.02
CA TRP A 25 -7.15 4.60 8.38
C TRP A 25 -8.47 4.12 9.01
N ALA A 26 -9.40 3.72 8.16
CA ALA A 26 -10.49 2.84 8.54
C ALA A 26 -9.89 1.46 8.75
N VAL A 27 -10.20 0.85 9.89
CA VAL A 27 -9.80 -0.52 10.20
C VAL A 27 -11.08 -1.35 10.15
N VAL A 28 -11.13 -2.29 9.22
CA VAL A 28 -12.26 -3.21 9.04
C VAL A 28 -11.72 -4.61 9.29
N GLN A 29 -12.27 -5.28 10.29
CA GLN A 29 -11.89 -6.63 10.69
C GLN A 29 -13.13 -7.50 10.66
N SER A 30 -13.01 -8.69 10.06
CA SER A 30 -14.09 -9.66 10.02
C SER A 30 -14.50 -10.08 11.43
N THR A 31 -15.80 -10.07 11.72
CA THR A 31 -16.35 -10.59 12.98
C THR A 31 -16.61 -12.09 12.93
N SER A 32 -16.53 -12.69 11.73
CA SER A 32 -16.91 -14.09 11.48
C SER A 32 -15.72 -15.04 11.48
N ALA A 33 -14.50 -14.53 11.30
CA ALA A 33 -13.27 -15.29 11.34
C ALA A 33 -12.57 -15.03 12.68
N GLU A 34 -12.47 -16.06 13.54
CA GLU A 34 -11.84 -15.95 14.86
C GLU A 34 -10.37 -15.51 14.77
N ASP A 35 -9.69 -15.86 13.68
CA ASP A 35 -8.28 -15.55 13.45
C ASP A 35 -8.04 -14.22 12.70
N ALA A 36 -9.09 -13.47 12.34
CA ALA A 36 -8.91 -12.18 11.71
C ALA A 36 -8.40 -11.15 12.73
N GLN A 37 -7.23 -10.57 12.49
CA GLN A 37 -6.63 -9.57 13.36
C GLN A 37 -5.90 -8.47 12.58
N ILE A 38 -6.07 -7.22 13.03
CA ILE A 38 -5.27 -6.08 12.58
C ILE A 38 -4.62 -5.45 13.81
N THR A 39 -3.30 -5.59 13.93
CA THR A 39 -2.55 -5.17 15.11
C THR A 39 -1.31 -4.36 14.72
N VAL A 40 -0.81 -3.58 15.67
CA VAL A 40 0.51 -2.95 15.56
C VAL A 40 1.42 -3.68 16.54
N GLU A 41 2.37 -4.44 16.01
CA GLU A 41 3.26 -5.29 16.79
C GLU A 41 4.72 -5.02 16.46
N ARG A 42 5.63 -5.41 17.34
CA ARG A 42 7.07 -5.27 17.08
C ARG A 42 7.53 -6.41 16.16
N GLY A 43 8.00 -6.06 14.96
CA GLY A 43 8.59 -7.01 14.03
C GLY A 43 9.88 -7.59 14.62
N CYS A 44 9.92 -8.90 14.82
CA CYS A 44 11.08 -9.60 15.37
C CYS A 44 12.34 -9.46 14.50
N ASP A 45 12.13 -9.30 13.20
CA ASP A 45 13.12 -9.24 12.13
C ASP A 45 13.66 -7.83 11.85
N ILE A 46 12.99 -6.77 12.30
CA ILE A 46 13.45 -5.38 12.11
C ILE A 46 13.60 -4.61 13.43
N GLY A 47 13.08 -5.15 14.53
CA GLY A 47 13.14 -4.50 15.85
C GLY A 47 12.24 -3.25 15.98
N GLU A 48 11.45 -2.93 14.96
CA GLU A 48 10.51 -1.79 14.89
C GLU A 48 9.05 -2.26 14.85
N ASN A 49 8.12 -1.33 15.08
CA ASN A 49 6.69 -1.62 14.95
C ASN A 49 6.29 -1.84 13.49
N VAL A 50 5.37 -2.77 13.25
CA VAL A 50 4.76 -3.09 11.95
C VAL A 50 3.25 -3.19 12.11
N VAL A 51 2.50 -2.84 11.06
CA VAL A 51 1.07 -3.11 11.00
C VAL A 51 0.87 -4.49 10.41
N THR A 52 0.37 -5.43 11.20
CA THR A 52 0.08 -6.79 10.77
C THR A 52 -1.40 -6.91 10.44
N LEU A 53 -1.71 -7.35 9.22
CA LEU A 53 -3.05 -7.74 8.79
C LEU A 53 -3.04 -9.25 8.57
N GLU A 54 -3.84 -9.97 9.34
CA GLU A 54 -3.97 -11.42 9.23
C GLU A 54 -5.45 -11.77 9.16
N SER A 55 -5.83 -12.57 8.17
CA SER A 55 -7.20 -13.05 8.00
C SER A 55 -7.24 -14.19 6.98
N PRO A 56 -8.04 -15.24 7.23
CA PRO A 56 -8.35 -16.24 6.20
C PRO A 56 -9.27 -15.69 5.11
N ASP A 57 -10.02 -14.61 5.38
CA ASP A 57 -10.87 -13.92 4.41
C ASP A 57 -10.33 -12.52 4.08
N LEU A 58 -9.89 -12.35 2.84
CA LEU A 58 -9.30 -11.12 2.32
C LEU A 58 -10.32 -9.99 2.15
N ALA A 59 -11.57 -10.34 1.85
CA ALA A 59 -12.58 -9.35 1.47
C ALA A 59 -13.10 -8.58 2.70
N THR A 60 -13.07 -9.21 3.87
CA THR A 60 -13.67 -8.68 5.10
C THR A 60 -12.67 -8.12 6.11
N THR A 61 -11.36 -8.26 5.84
CA THR A 61 -10.30 -7.70 6.69
C THR A 61 -9.35 -6.81 5.88
N PHE A 62 -9.42 -5.50 6.11
CA PHE A 62 -8.62 -4.52 5.39
C PHE A 62 -8.45 -3.21 6.18
N ILE A 63 -7.42 -2.45 5.82
CA ILE A 63 -7.30 -1.04 6.19
C ILE A 63 -7.51 -0.16 4.97
N SER A 64 -8.22 0.95 5.11
CA SER A 64 -8.47 1.89 4.00
C SER A 64 -8.23 3.33 4.43
N CYS A 65 -7.58 4.12 3.56
CA CYS A 65 -7.36 5.54 3.77
C CYS A 65 -7.96 6.34 2.60
N PRO A 66 -8.81 7.36 2.86
CA PRO A 66 -9.14 7.94 4.18
C PRO A 66 -10.09 7.11 5.04
N LYS A 67 -10.10 7.35 6.36
CA LYS A 67 -10.97 6.69 7.34
C LYS A 67 -12.45 6.80 7.02
N THR A 68 -12.88 7.95 6.50
CA THR A 68 -14.28 8.17 6.13
C THR A 68 -14.51 7.78 4.67
N ALA A 69 -15.57 7.01 4.39
CA ALA A 69 -15.88 6.52 3.04
C ALA A 69 -16.15 7.66 2.03
N SER A 70 -16.82 8.73 2.47
CA SER A 70 -17.15 9.90 1.63
C SER A 70 -15.96 10.81 1.35
N GLU A 71 -14.86 10.67 2.10
CA GLU A 71 -13.67 11.49 1.94
C GLU A 71 -12.75 10.93 0.86
N LYS A 72 -12.04 11.84 0.19
CA LYS A 72 -11.00 11.52 -0.79
C LYS A 72 -9.64 11.97 -0.28
N LEU A 73 -8.63 11.14 -0.50
CA LEU A 73 -7.24 11.45 -0.17
C LEU A 73 -6.80 12.70 -0.91
N GLY A 74 -6.90 12.71 -2.24
CA GLY A 74 -6.53 13.85 -3.09
C GLY A 74 -5.01 13.99 -3.23
N MET A 75 -4.32 12.85 -3.33
CA MET A 75 -2.88 12.76 -3.55
C MET A 75 -2.59 12.89 -5.04
N LYS A 76 -1.73 13.81 -5.46
CA LYS A 76 -1.39 14.13 -6.86
C LYS A 76 -0.02 13.58 -7.27
N LEU A 77 0.72 13.00 -6.33
CA LEU A 77 2.01 12.39 -6.57
C LEU A 77 1.82 11.04 -7.30
N PRO A 78 2.46 10.82 -8.47
CA PRO A 78 2.15 9.69 -9.34
C PRO A 78 2.79 8.37 -8.89
N TYR A 79 3.89 8.43 -8.14
CA TYR A 79 4.59 7.24 -7.65
C TYR A 79 4.12 6.90 -6.25
N MET A 80 3.62 5.69 -6.06
CA MET A 80 3.34 5.13 -4.75
C MET A 80 4.41 4.10 -4.43
N PHE A 81 4.98 4.16 -3.23
CA PHE A 81 5.90 3.14 -2.74
C PHE A 81 5.38 2.52 -1.46
N LEU A 82 5.69 1.25 -1.25
CA LEU A 82 5.35 0.54 -0.03
C LEU A 82 6.43 -0.46 0.38
N MET A 83 6.57 -0.63 1.69
CA MET A 83 7.37 -1.68 2.32
C MET A 83 6.44 -2.71 2.93
N VAL A 84 6.46 -3.92 2.37
CA VAL A 84 5.57 -5.02 2.75
C VAL A 84 6.34 -6.31 2.93
N LYS A 85 6.01 -7.07 3.97
CA LYS A 85 6.49 -8.45 4.16
C LYS A 85 5.38 -9.41 3.79
N SER A 86 5.68 -10.33 2.87
CA SER A 86 4.78 -11.41 2.47
C SER A 86 4.73 -12.49 3.56
N THR A 87 3.53 -13.00 3.88
CA THR A 87 3.31 -14.02 4.90
C THR A 87 2.93 -15.39 4.30
N ASP A 88 3.29 -15.65 3.03
CA ASP A 88 2.87 -16.86 2.27
C ASP A 88 1.34 -17.06 2.26
N GLN A 89 0.61 -15.95 2.35
CA GLN A 89 -0.85 -15.91 2.30
C GLN A 89 -1.28 -14.97 1.17
N PRO A 90 -2.50 -15.12 0.65
CA PRO A 90 -3.00 -14.21 -0.35
C PRO A 90 -3.03 -12.78 0.21
N PHE A 91 -2.48 -11.84 -0.56
CA PHE A 91 -2.40 -10.43 -0.24
C PHE A 91 -2.85 -9.62 -1.45
N SER A 92 -3.60 -8.55 -1.19
CA SER A 92 -3.94 -7.59 -2.24
C SER A 92 -4.06 -6.18 -1.70
N PHE A 93 -3.89 -5.20 -2.59
CA PHE A 93 -4.21 -3.81 -2.30
C PHE A 93 -4.87 -3.16 -3.50
N GLU A 94 -5.65 -2.12 -3.22
CA GLU A 94 -6.41 -1.37 -4.20
C GLU A 94 -6.03 0.11 -4.12
N VAL A 95 -5.88 0.72 -5.30
CA VAL A 95 -5.67 2.16 -5.46
C VAL A 95 -6.81 2.69 -6.31
N GLU A 96 -7.65 3.53 -5.73
CA GLU A 96 -8.68 4.26 -6.48
C GLU A 96 -8.12 5.61 -6.90
N ALA A 97 -8.13 5.88 -8.20
CA ALA A 97 -7.58 7.10 -8.77
C ALA A 97 -8.57 7.76 -9.72
N LEU A 98 -8.60 9.10 -9.67
CA LEU A 98 -9.32 9.92 -10.63
C LEU A 98 -8.48 10.01 -11.90
N ASP A 99 -9.08 9.67 -13.04
CA ASP A 99 -8.43 9.75 -14.34
C ASP A 99 -8.66 11.09 -15.05
N GLY A 100 -7.97 11.30 -16.17
CA GLY A 100 -8.07 12.53 -16.98
C GLY A 100 -9.44 12.77 -17.62
N ARG A 101 -10.37 11.80 -17.58
CA ARG A 101 -11.75 11.96 -18.02
C ARG A 101 -12.70 12.25 -16.85
N GLY A 102 -12.18 12.38 -15.63
CA GLY A 102 -12.96 12.61 -14.43
C GLY A 102 -13.65 11.36 -13.89
N LEU A 103 -13.27 10.17 -14.35
CA LEU A 103 -13.81 8.90 -13.86
C LEU A 103 -12.91 8.34 -12.76
N VAL A 104 -13.51 7.74 -11.74
CA VAL A 104 -12.76 7.02 -10.71
C VAL A 104 -12.50 5.61 -11.23
N ARG A 105 -11.22 5.27 -11.37
CA ARG A 105 -10.71 3.96 -11.77
C ARG A 105 -10.12 3.26 -10.55
N ARG A 106 -10.16 1.94 -10.56
CA ARG A 106 -9.54 1.11 -9.53
C ARG A 106 -8.41 0.29 -10.13
N LEU A 107 -7.25 0.34 -9.50
CA LEU A 107 -6.15 -0.58 -9.76
C LEU A 107 -6.07 -1.55 -8.59
N ARG A 108 -6.14 -2.84 -8.84
CA ARG A 108 -6.01 -3.89 -7.83
C ARG A 108 -4.73 -4.67 -8.10
N ALA A 109 -3.86 -4.72 -7.12
CA ALA A 109 -2.62 -5.47 -7.19
C ALA A 109 -2.66 -6.63 -6.20
N SER A 110 -2.31 -7.85 -6.62
CA SER A 110 -2.39 -9.04 -5.77
C SER A 110 -1.35 -10.11 -6.11
N ASN A 111 -0.94 -10.90 -5.11
CA ASN A 111 0.08 -11.96 -5.25
C ASN A 111 -0.45 -13.31 -5.76
N TYR A 112 -1.77 -13.45 -5.94
CA TYR A 112 -2.42 -14.65 -6.46
C TYR A 112 -2.94 -14.51 -7.90
N GLU A 113 -2.76 -13.34 -8.51
CA GLU A 113 -3.11 -13.11 -9.91
C GLU A 113 -1.90 -13.37 -10.81
N ALA A 114 -2.10 -14.11 -11.90
CA ALA A 114 -1.01 -14.50 -12.80
C ALA A 114 -0.77 -13.53 -13.96
N ARG A 115 -1.78 -12.76 -14.35
CA ARG A 115 -1.75 -11.90 -15.55
C ARG A 115 -2.47 -10.59 -15.30
N ALA A 116 -1.91 -9.53 -15.86
CA ALA A 116 -2.58 -8.24 -15.90
C ALA A 116 -3.80 -8.30 -16.83
N ARG A 117 -4.92 -7.74 -16.40
CA ARG A 117 -6.15 -7.63 -17.19
C ARG A 117 -6.98 -6.45 -16.74
N VAL A 118 -7.96 -6.06 -17.55
CA VAL A 118 -8.94 -5.03 -17.21
C VAL A 118 -10.32 -5.68 -17.21
N GLU A 119 -11.04 -5.54 -16.10
CA GLU A 119 -12.34 -6.18 -15.87
C GLU A 119 -13.26 -5.18 -15.17
N ASP A 120 -14.43 -4.89 -15.75
CA ASP A 120 -15.44 -3.99 -15.18
C ASP A 120 -14.91 -2.63 -14.67
N GLY A 121 -13.93 -2.06 -15.37
CA GLY A 121 -13.33 -0.78 -14.99
C GLY A 121 -12.27 -0.88 -13.87
N ILE A 122 -11.85 -2.09 -13.53
CA ILE A 122 -10.77 -2.42 -12.60
C ILE A 122 -9.56 -2.92 -13.39
N GLY A 123 -8.41 -2.29 -13.19
CA GLY A 123 -7.13 -2.76 -13.72
C GLY A 123 -6.50 -3.71 -12.71
N ILE A 124 -6.43 -4.99 -13.04
CA ILE A 124 -5.84 -6.03 -12.20
C ILE A 124 -4.38 -6.19 -12.58
N VAL A 125 -3.48 -6.11 -11.59
CA VAL A 125 -2.03 -6.13 -11.74
C VAL A 125 -1.45 -7.26 -10.88
N PRO A 126 -0.69 -8.20 -11.46
CA PRO A 126 -0.05 -9.26 -10.68
C PRO A 126 1.11 -8.67 -9.85
N LEU A 127 1.23 -9.10 -8.59
CA LEU A 127 2.36 -8.80 -7.71
C LEU A 127 3.23 -10.04 -7.55
N ARG A 128 4.54 -9.83 -7.60
CA ARG A 128 5.52 -10.82 -7.17
C ARG A 128 6.18 -10.29 -5.91
N LEU A 129 6.13 -11.07 -4.85
CA LEU A 129 6.73 -10.77 -3.56
C LEU A 129 7.69 -11.90 -3.22
N ASP A 130 8.88 -11.55 -2.77
CA ASP A 130 9.81 -12.49 -2.20
C ASP A 130 9.28 -12.94 -0.84
N GLU A 131 9.07 -14.26 -0.71
CA GLU A 131 8.51 -14.88 0.49
C GLU A 131 9.47 -14.76 1.69
N GLY A 132 8.91 -14.52 2.88
CA GLY A 132 9.68 -14.43 4.13
C GLY A 132 10.54 -13.18 4.27
N CYS A 133 10.69 -12.36 3.22
CA CYS A 133 11.51 -11.16 3.20
C CYS A 133 10.66 -9.88 3.10
N TRP A 134 11.29 -8.75 3.45
CA TRP A 134 10.71 -7.42 3.19
C TRP A 134 10.88 -7.07 1.72
N ASN A 135 9.80 -6.58 1.12
CA ASN A 135 9.74 -6.17 -0.26
C ASN A 135 9.53 -4.65 -0.32
N TYR A 136 10.38 -3.97 -1.10
CA TYR A 136 10.19 -2.57 -1.47
C TYR A 136 9.55 -2.50 -2.85
N LEU A 137 8.27 -2.11 -2.90
CA LEU A 137 7.55 -1.95 -4.16
C LEU A 137 7.40 -0.48 -4.51
N THR A 138 7.57 -0.15 -5.79
CA THR A 138 7.21 1.15 -6.36
C THR A 138 6.23 0.95 -7.51
N LEU A 139 5.13 1.69 -7.49
CA LEU A 139 4.09 1.69 -8.49
C LEU A 139 4.02 3.05 -9.16
N ASP A 140 4.12 3.07 -10.49
CA ASP A 140 3.77 4.21 -11.30
C ASP A 140 2.27 4.16 -11.62
N ILE A 141 1.46 4.90 -10.87
CA ILE A 141 0.01 4.90 -11.02
C ILE A 141 -0.39 5.51 -12.37
N ALA A 142 0.36 6.51 -12.84
CA ALA A 142 0.10 7.15 -14.11
C ALA A 142 0.28 6.18 -15.27
N LEU A 143 1.40 5.46 -15.29
CA LEU A 143 1.66 4.44 -16.30
C LEU A 143 0.62 3.30 -16.27
N LEU A 144 0.22 2.86 -15.07
CA LEU A 144 -0.78 1.80 -14.92
C LEU A 144 -2.17 2.23 -15.43
N LEU A 145 -2.60 3.47 -15.14
CA LEU A 145 -3.87 3.99 -15.65
C LEU A 145 -3.85 4.19 -17.17
N GLU A 146 -2.75 4.72 -17.70
CA GLU A 146 -2.59 4.90 -19.14
C GLU A 146 -2.61 3.55 -19.86
N GLY A 147 -1.88 2.56 -19.34
CA GLY A 147 -1.86 1.21 -19.89
C GLY A 147 -3.19 0.47 -19.81
N ALA A 148 -3.94 0.62 -18.70
CA ALA A 148 -5.20 -0.08 -18.50
C ALA A 148 -6.40 0.62 -19.18
N PHE A 149 -6.45 1.95 -19.18
CA PHE A 149 -7.65 2.71 -19.56
C PHE A 149 -7.42 3.75 -20.66
N GLY A 150 -6.16 3.99 -21.07
CA GLY A 150 -5.83 5.04 -22.04
C GLY A 150 -6.17 6.44 -21.54
N THR A 151 -6.04 6.66 -20.22
CA THR A 151 -6.32 7.94 -19.56
C THR A 151 -5.20 8.31 -18.60
N GLY A 152 -4.92 9.62 -18.50
CA GLY A 152 -3.88 10.12 -17.59
C GLY A 152 -4.33 10.11 -16.13
N TYR A 153 -3.35 10.14 -15.22
CA TYR A 153 -3.56 10.26 -13.78
C TYR A 153 -3.84 11.70 -13.35
N GLN A 154 -4.81 11.91 -12.46
CA GLN A 154 -5.10 13.21 -11.84
C GLN A 154 -4.77 13.19 -10.34
N GLU A 155 -5.40 12.27 -9.61
CA GLU A 155 -5.13 12.10 -8.17
C GLU A 155 -5.60 10.73 -7.66
N THR A 156 -4.90 10.21 -6.66
CA THR A 156 -5.36 9.07 -5.85
C THR A 156 -6.41 9.54 -4.85
N SER A 157 -7.58 8.89 -4.91
CA SER A 157 -8.73 9.14 -4.04
C SER A 157 -8.74 8.24 -2.81
N ARG A 158 -8.30 6.98 -2.92
CA ARG A 158 -8.30 6.01 -1.83
C ARG A 158 -7.23 4.94 -2.03
N VAL A 159 -6.67 4.47 -0.93
CA VAL A 159 -5.79 3.29 -0.89
C VAL A 159 -6.36 2.32 0.13
N THR A 160 -6.47 1.05 -0.25
CA THR A 160 -6.97 -0.02 0.61
C THR A 160 -5.99 -1.18 0.58
N PHE A 161 -5.59 -1.69 1.75
CA PHE A 161 -4.75 -2.88 1.88
C PHE A 161 -5.57 -3.99 2.53
N HIS A 162 -5.67 -5.13 1.85
CA HIS A 162 -6.33 -6.32 2.35
C HIS A 162 -5.32 -7.22 3.06
N ALA A 163 -5.82 -8.04 3.98
CA ALA A 163 -5.03 -9.13 4.54
C ALA A 163 -4.57 -10.10 3.41
N SER A 164 -3.54 -10.92 3.61
CA SER A 164 -2.66 -11.02 4.79
C SER A 164 -1.25 -10.54 4.47
N ALA A 165 -0.74 -9.56 5.22
CA ALA A 165 0.60 -9.01 5.05
C ALA A 165 1.03 -8.16 6.26
N LYS A 166 2.34 -7.91 6.39
CA LYS A 166 2.88 -6.92 7.33
C LYS A 166 3.33 -5.67 6.60
N LEU A 167 2.85 -4.51 7.02
CA LEU A 167 3.13 -3.21 6.41
C LEU A 167 4.01 -2.36 7.33
N ARG A 168 5.08 -1.80 6.78
CA ARG A 168 6.01 -0.91 7.50
C ARG A 168 5.85 0.56 7.08
N LEU A 169 5.72 0.77 5.78
CA LEU A 169 5.73 2.09 5.19
C LEU A 169 4.86 2.11 3.93
N VAL A 170 4.04 3.15 3.80
CA VAL A 170 3.33 3.47 2.55
C VAL A 170 3.48 4.96 2.32
N GLY A 171 3.91 5.35 1.13
CA GLY A 171 4.08 6.75 0.78
C GLY A 171 3.92 7.00 -0.70
N PHE A 172 3.98 8.27 -1.03
CA PHE A 172 3.93 8.77 -2.39
C PHE A 172 5.12 9.69 -2.66
N ALA A 173 5.56 9.74 -3.90
CA ALA A 173 6.67 10.57 -4.34
C ALA A 173 6.39 11.22 -5.70
N ASP A 174 7.04 12.35 -5.95
CA ASP A 174 7.03 13.03 -7.24
C ASP A 174 7.92 12.34 -8.30
N ARG A 175 8.84 11.48 -7.86
CA ARG A 175 9.73 10.68 -8.70
C ARG A 175 9.92 9.27 -8.13
N ILE A 176 10.56 8.40 -8.90
CA ILE A 176 10.95 7.07 -8.42
C ILE A 176 12.02 7.23 -7.32
N VAL A 177 11.57 6.84 -6.12
CA VAL A 177 12.25 6.62 -4.84
C VAL A 177 13.04 5.31 -4.68
N PRO A 178 14.31 5.09 -5.05
CA PRO A 178 14.93 3.82 -4.67
C PRO A 178 15.14 3.76 -3.15
N GLU A 179 15.06 2.57 -2.55
CA GLU A 179 15.07 2.39 -1.09
C GLU A 179 16.29 3.03 -0.41
N ASP A 180 17.47 2.93 -1.02
CA ASP A 180 18.74 3.48 -0.57
C ASP A 180 18.79 5.02 -0.56
N GLN A 181 17.87 5.68 -1.27
CA GLN A 181 17.72 7.13 -1.33
C GLN A 181 16.61 7.67 -0.43
N LEU A 182 15.83 6.81 0.21
CA LEU A 182 14.86 7.25 1.22
C LEU A 182 15.59 7.94 2.39
N PRO A 183 14.95 8.87 3.10
CA PRO A 183 15.47 9.37 4.38
C PRO A 183 15.74 8.21 5.35
N ALA A 184 16.77 8.31 6.19
CA ALA A 184 17.17 7.23 7.10
C ALA A 184 16.01 6.75 7.99
N GLU A 185 15.14 7.67 8.44
CA GLU A 185 13.94 7.38 9.25
C GLU A 185 12.89 6.50 8.54
N LEU A 186 12.97 6.43 7.21
CA LEU A 186 12.04 5.68 6.35
C LEU A 186 12.69 4.43 5.76
N ARG A 187 13.99 4.19 5.98
CA ARG A 187 14.68 2.99 5.49
C ARG A 187 14.42 1.80 6.40
N LEU A 188 14.43 0.62 5.79
CA LEU A 188 14.35 -0.63 6.52
C LEU A 188 15.77 -1.08 6.92
N TYR A 189 15.98 -1.29 8.21
CA TYR A 189 17.22 -1.85 8.73
C TYR A 189 16.95 -3.26 9.25
N CYS A 190 17.33 -4.27 8.46
CA CYS A 190 17.31 -5.66 8.92
C CYS A 190 18.61 -5.95 9.69
N PRO A 191 18.54 -6.39 10.97
CA PRO A 191 19.73 -6.69 11.78
C PRO A 191 20.62 -7.80 11.19
N ASP A 192 20.07 -8.72 10.39
CA ASP A 192 20.76 -9.92 9.92
C ASP A 192 21.66 -9.71 8.69
N ASN A 193 21.60 -8.55 8.03
CA ASN A 193 22.50 -8.23 6.91
C ASN A 193 23.93 -7.84 7.33
N ALA A 194 24.25 -7.90 8.64
CA ALA A 194 25.58 -7.56 9.15
C ALA A 194 26.64 -8.68 9.02
N ASN A 195 26.28 -9.89 8.54
CA ASN A 195 27.18 -11.06 8.61
C ASN A 195 27.51 -11.79 7.29
N ASN A 196 27.17 -11.27 6.12
CA ASN A 196 27.64 -11.85 4.84
C ASN A 196 28.45 -10.82 4.05
N GLY A 197 29.73 -10.69 4.41
CA GLY A 197 30.80 -10.09 3.62
C GLY A 197 31.83 -11.14 3.25
#